data_AF-A0A7V9QF95-F1
#
_entry.id   AF-A0A7V9QF95-F1
#
_cell.length_a   1.000
_cell.length_b   1.000
_cell.length_c   1.000
_cell.angle_alpha   90.00
_cell.angle_beta   90.00
_cell.angle_gamma   90.00
#
_symmetry.space_group_name_H-M   'P 1'
#
loop_
_entity.id
_entity.type
_entity.pdbx_description
1 polymer ?
#
loop_
_entity_poly.entity_id
_entity_poly.type
_entity_poly.pdbx_seq_one_letter_code
_entity_poly.pdbx_strand_id
1 'polypeptide(L)'
;MNQVVTLGAALVLIIATGSSAAAQTGRMLVMQADASEPVVPALRQPAHLVVEEVPISTALTKLYEQSGVPVTFSPSLLPADRRVSCACDTVTVEEALNRLLAGTLLRYREIDRHILVFDPLVPRSGPIPARSTTRYAVSAEYGADASFVMAEVGREPPAVSVRQGSVSGVVVEEGSQRPLAGVQVSVVGTGIGVLTNAAGRYLLVNVPAGQVRVRAQMIGYAAAEATVAVQSGESTVQNFSLRQEALALDEVVVTGTAGGTQRRAIGAVVERLNAAQVMEKAPVANVDQLIGQRTPGLIVLPAAGQVGTGAPLRIRGASSLSLTNEPIVFIDGIRMDSDPRRGTTQRGGARVSRLNDLNPNDIESVEVIKGPAAATLYGTEASNGVIQIITKRGASGAPSFNITARMGTNWMQNPEGRAGLRWARNPQTGELESFNVYENERINGLGPIFGRGLLQGYNANVRGGTEAIRY
;
A
#
# COMPACT_ATOMS: atom_id res chain seq x y z
N MET A 1 -10.34 40.80 -30.84
CA MET A 1 -10.59 40.21 -32.16
C MET A 1 -9.40 39.33 -32.50
N ASN A 2 -9.57 38.00 -32.47
CA ASN A 2 -8.69 36.91 -32.96
C ASN A 2 -7.23 36.84 -32.42
N GLN A 3 -6.62 35.71 -32.06
CA GLN A 3 -6.97 34.29 -32.17
C GLN A 3 -6.07 33.48 -31.21
N VAL A 4 -6.56 32.31 -30.79
CA VAL A 4 -5.78 31.25 -30.13
C VAL A 4 -4.96 30.52 -31.18
N VAL A 5 -3.65 30.35 -30.96
CA VAL A 5 -2.88 29.23 -31.56
C VAL A 5 -1.90 28.69 -30.52
N THR A 6 -2.25 27.52 -30.00
CA THR A 6 -1.42 26.61 -29.21
C THR A 6 -0.46 25.89 -30.16
N LEU A 7 0.85 25.88 -29.86
CA LEU A 7 1.82 25.01 -30.54
C LEU A 7 2.64 24.27 -29.50
N GLY A 8 2.57 22.95 -29.59
CA GLY A 8 3.09 21.99 -28.64
C GLY A 8 4.62 21.96 -28.55
N ALA A 9 5.08 21.59 -27.36
CA ALA A 9 6.48 21.37 -27.03
C ALA A 9 7.03 20.18 -27.83
N ALA A 10 7.85 20.48 -28.85
CA ALA A 10 8.82 19.52 -29.39
C ALA A 10 10.11 19.67 -28.57
N LEU A 11 10.43 18.65 -27.77
CA LEU A 11 11.72 18.55 -27.08
C LEU A 11 12.78 18.16 -28.12
N VAL A 12 13.57 19.13 -28.57
CA VAL A 12 14.71 18.91 -29.47
C VAL A 12 15.88 18.37 -28.66
N LEU A 13 16.19 17.08 -28.80
CA LEU A 13 17.38 16.47 -28.23
C LEU A 13 18.58 16.73 -29.15
N ILE A 14 19.36 17.78 -28.87
CA ILE A 14 20.66 18.00 -29.52
C ILE A 14 21.72 17.21 -28.73
N ILE A 15 22.14 16.06 -29.26
CA ILE A 15 23.32 15.35 -28.75
C ILE A 15 24.55 16.04 -29.37
N ALA A 16 25.20 16.90 -28.59
CA ALA A 16 26.49 17.46 -28.98
C ALA A 16 27.61 16.46 -28.64
N THR A 17 27.92 15.54 -29.56
CA THR A 17 29.22 14.84 -29.54
C THR A 17 30.26 15.71 -30.21
N GLY A 18 31.01 16.45 -29.41
CA GLY A 18 32.13 17.27 -29.88
C GLY A 18 33.42 16.44 -29.98
N SER A 19 33.69 15.87 -31.15
CA SER A 19 35.03 15.89 -31.76
C SER A 19 34.97 15.52 -33.25
N SER A 20 35.64 16.36 -34.05
CA SER A 20 35.98 16.23 -35.47
C SER A 20 34.85 16.37 -36.51
N ALA A 21 35.17 17.19 -37.51
CA ALA A 21 34.34 17.60 -38.61
C ALA A 21 34.18 16.51 -39.68
N ALA A 22 32.95 16.27 -40.13
CA ALA A 22 32.62 15.88 -41.50
C ALA A 22 31.09 15.99 -41.68
N ALA A 23 30.68 16.64 -42.76
CA ALA A 23 29.29 16.86 -43.15
C ALA A 23 28.54 15.55 -43.42
N GLN A 24 27.28 15.45 -42.99
CA GLN A 24 26.30 14.58 -43.65
C GLN A 24 24.85 15.00 -43.33
N THR A 25 24.07 15.00 -44.40
CA THR A 25 22.72 15.53 -44.60
C THR A 25 21.67 14.74 -43.80
N GLY A 26 20.90 15.39 -42.92
CA GLY A 26 19.85 14.76 -42.13
C GLY A 26 18.53 14.60 -42.90
N ARG A 27 18.07 13.35 -43.09
CA ARG A 27 16.69 13.03 -43.48
C ARG A 27 15.78 13.20 -42.25
N MET A 28 14.74 14.01 -42.41
CA MET A 28 13.68 14.21 -41.43
C MET A 28 12.77 12.98 -41.40
N LEU A 29 12.79 12.21 -40.30
CA LEU A 29 11.85 11.12 -40.04
C LEU A 29 10.81 11.60 -39.03
N VAL A 30 9.58 11.80 -39.49
CA VAL A 30 8.43 12.13 -38.65
C VAL A 30 7.85 10.80 -38.13
N MET A 31 7.93 10.54 -36.83
CA MET A 31 7.16 9.47 -36.18
C MET A 31 5.74 9.95 -35.95
N GLN A 32 4.78 9.36 -36.67
CA GLN A 32 3.35 9.49 -36.37
C GLN A 32 3.01 8.73 -35.09
N ALA A 33 2.18 9.33 -34.24
CA ALA A 33 1.58 8.67 -33.09
C ALA A 33 0.50 7.70 -33.58
N ASP A 34 0.68 6.41 -33.28
CA ASP A 34 -0.27 5.36 -33.66
C ASP A 34 -1.52 5.42 -32.78
N ALA A 35 -2.68 5.20 -33.39
CA ALA A 35 -3.98 5.23 -32.74
C ALA A 35 -4.17 4.01 -31.83
N SER A 36 -4.63 4.22 -30.60
CA SER A 36 -4.93 3.16 -29.64
C SER A 36 -6.08 2.26 -30.11
N GLU A 37 -5.81 0.98 -30.36
CA GLU A 37 -6.82 -0.05 -30.65
C GLU A 37 -7.81 -0.26 -29.48
N PRO A 38 -9.06 -0.65 -29.75
CA PRO A 38 -10.07 -0.91 -28.73
C PRO A 38 -9.71 -2.14 -27.88
N VAL A 39 -9.54 -1.93 -26.57
CA VAL A 39 -9.19 -2.98 -25.60
C VAL A 39 -10.38 -3.92 -25.36
N VAL A 40 -10.25 -5.19 -25.75
CA VAL A 40 -11.27 -6.23 -25.53
C VAL A 40 -11.27 -6.67 -24.04
N PRO A 41 -12.44 -6.70 -23.36
CA PRO A 41 -12.57 -7.19 -21.97
C PRO A 41 -12.05 -8.61 -21.79
N ALA A 42 -11.46 -8.93 -20.63
CA ALA A 42 -10.75 -10.19 -20.42
C ALA A 42 -11.67 -11.42 -20.51
N LEU A 43 -12.92 -11.30 -20.07
CA LEU A 43 -13.91 -12.38 -20.15
C LEU A 43 -14.29 -12.78 -21.59
N ARG A 44 -14.11 -11.88 -22.57
CA ARG A 44 -14.47 -12.10 -23.98
C ARG A 44 -13.31 -12.64 -24.82
N GLN A 45 -12.14 -12.85 -24.22
CA GLN A 45 -10.99 -13.44 -24.90
C GLN A 45 -11.21 -14.94 -25.13
N PRO A 46 -10.59 -15.53 -26.16
CA PRO A 46 -10.67 -16.97 -26.40
C PRO A 46 -9.95 -17.75 -25.29
N ALA A 47 -10.55 -18.85 -24.82
CA ALA A 47 -10.04 -19.63 -23.70
C ALA A 47 -8.90 -20.59 -24.11
N HIS A 48 -8.92 -21.11 -25.35
CA HIS A 48 -7.95 -22.06 -25.89
C HIS A 48 -7.62 -23.24 -24.96
N LEU A 49 -8.62 -23.74 -24.21
CA LEU A 49 -8.42 -24.75 -23.17
C LEU A 49 -8.96 -26.12 -23.57
N VAL A 50 -8.13 -27.16 -23.48
CA VAL A 50 -8.56 -28.56 -23.61
C VAL A 50 -7.98 -29.38 -22.46
N VAL A 51 -8.85 -29.87 -21.58
CA VAL A 51 -8.48 -30.70 -20.41
C VAL A 51 -9.47 -31.84 -20.19
N GLU A 52 -8.97 -33.01 -19.78
CA GLU A 52 -9.76 -34.20 -19.42
C GLU A 52 -9.37 -34.71 -18.03
N GLU A 53 -10.36 -34.87 -17.14
CA GLU A 53 -10.24 -35.43 -15.79
C GLU A 53 -9.13 -34.82 -14.91
N VAL A 54 -8.91 -33.52 -15.06
CA VAL A 54 -7.88 -32.77 -14.34
C VAL A 54 -8.48 -32.13 -13.08
N PRO A 55 -7.75 -32.04 -11.95
CA PRO A 55 -8.21 -31.26 -10.79
C PRO A 55 -8.58 -29.82 -11.18
N ILE A 56 -9.65 -29.30 -10.58
CA ILE A 56 -10.16 -27.96 -10.93
C ILE A 56 -9.11 -26.85 -10.75
N SER A 57 -8.22 -26.96 -9.77
CA SER A 57 -7.10 -26.03 -9.57
C SER A 57 -6.17 -26.02 -10.79
N THR A 58 -5.75 -27.19 -11.25
CA THR A 58 -4.89 -27.34 -12.43
C THR A 58 -5.59 -26.89 -13.71
N ALA A 59 -6.90 -27.12 -13.84
CA ALA A 59 -7.68 -26.64 -14.99
C ALA A 59 -7.74 -25.10 -15.04
N LEU A 60 -7.92 -24.43 -13.89
CA LEU A 60 -7.90 -22.96 -13.80
C LEU A 60 -6.51 -22.36 -14.06
N THR A 61 -5.45 -23.02 -13.60
CA THR A 61 -4.07 -22.63 -13.93
C THR A 61 -3.80 -22.76 -15.43
N LYS A 62 -4.20 -23.87 -16.06
CA LYS A 62 -4.05 -24.05 -17.52
C LYS A 62 -4.87 -23.05 -18.32
N LEU A 63 -6.05 -22.67 -17.84
CA LEU A 63 -6.86 -21.62 -18.47
C LEU A 63 -6.09 -20.29 -18.51
N TYR A 64 -5.42 -19.91 -17.42
CA TYR A 64 -4.55 -18.73 -17.41
C TYR A 64 -3.41 -18.85 -18.42
N GLU A 65 -2.69 -19.96 -18.41
CA GLU A 65 -1.53 -20.18 -19.29
C GLU A 65 -1.89 -20.10 -20.78
N GLN A 66 -3.08 -20.60 -21.16
CA GLN A 66 -3.50 -20.68 -22.56
C GLN A 66 -4.26 -19.45 -23.05
N SER A 67 -5.06 -18.81 -22.19
CA SER A 67 -5.83 -17.61 -22.56
C SER A 67 -5.06 -16.29 -22.33
N GLY A 68 -4.00 -16.30 -21.52
CA GLY A 68 -3.28 -15.09 -21.12
C GLY A 68 -4.08 -14.19 -20.17
N VAL A 69 -5.23 -14.64 -19.67
CA VAL A 69 -6.08 -13.91 -18.72
C VAL A 69 -5.78 -14.38 -17.29
N PRO A 70 -5.20 -13.53 -16.42
CA PRO A 70 -4.89 -13.91 -15.04
C PRO A 70 -6.14 -14.36 -14.27
N VAL A 71 -6.11 -15.60 -13.75
CA VAL A 71 -7.18 -16.14 -12.90
C VAL A 71 -6.63 -16.36 -11.49
N THR A 72 -7.19 -15.66 -10.51
CA THR A 72 -6.81 -15.73 -9.10
C THR A 72 -7.89 -16.45 -8.29
N PHE A 73 -7.49 -17.41 -7.47
CA PHE A 73 -8.37 -18.17 -6.59
C PHE A 73 -7.66 -18.56 -5.30
N SER A 74 -8.42 -18.80 -4.23
CA SER A 74 -7.87 -19.38 -2.98
C SER A 74 -7.92 -20.91 -3.07
N PRO A 75 -6.79 -21.63 -2.87
CA PRO A 75 -6.77 -23.10 -2.92
C PRO A 75 -7.74 -23.77 -1.93
N SER A 76 -8.01 -23.12 -0.79
CA SER A 76 -8.94 -23.60 0.24
C SER A 76 -10.42 -23.56 -0.18
N LEU A 77 -10.75 -22.80 -1.23
CA LEU A 77 -12.12 -22.69 -1.74
C LEU A 77 -12.43 -23.71 -2.83
N LEU A 78 -11.41 -24.32 -3.42
CA LEU A 78 -11.57 -25.33 -4.47
C LEU A 78 -11.74 -26.72 -3.83
N PRO A 79 -12.76 -27.49 -4.21
CA PRO A 79 -12.89 -28.86 -3.73
C PRO A 79 -11.72 -29.70 -4.24
N ALA A 80 -10.89 -30.22 -3.33
CA ALA A 80 -9.64 -30.91 -3.67
C ALA A 80 -9.85 -32.16 -4.55
N ASP A 81 -10.98 -32.85 -4.38
CA ASP A 81 -11.28 -34.10 -5.09
C ASP A 81 -12.04 -33.90 -6.41
N ARG A 82 -12.37 -32.65 -6.77
CA ARG A 82 -13.17 -32.37 -7.96
C ARG A 82 -12.31 -32.33 -9.21
N ARG A 83 -12.57 -33.28 -10.10
CA ARG A 83 -12.00 -33.33 -11.45
C ARG A 83 -12.97 -32.76 -12.47
N VAL A 84 -12.43 -32.06 -13.47
CA VAL A 84 -13.20 -31.37 -14.51
C VAL A 84 -12.60 -31.65 -15.88
N SER A 85 -13.47 -31.74 -16.87
CA SER A 85 -13.12 -31.86 -18.29
C SER A 85 -13.75 -30.69 -19.04
N CYS A 86 -12.98 -30.02 -19.90
CA CYS A 86 -13.42 -28.87 -20.69
C CYS A 86 -12.78 -28.96 -22.07
N ALA A 87 -13.59 -29.17 -23.11
CA ALA A 87 -13.19 -28.95 -24.51
C ALA A 87 -13.64 -27.53 -24.88
N CYS A 88 -12.75 -26.58 -24.64
CA CYS A 88 -13.02 -25.14 -24.55
C CYS A 88 -12.02 -24.35 -25.42
N ASP A 89 -11.68 -24.91 -26.58
CA ASP A 89 -10.71 -24.39 -27.55
C ASP A 89 -11.23 -23.19 -28.34
N THR A 90 -12.54 -23.18 -28.60
CA THR A 90 -13.27 -22.24 -29.46
C THR A 90 -14.23 -21.33 -28.69
N VAL A 91 -14.28 -21.48 -27.36
CA VAL A 91 -15.17 -20.70 -26.47
C VAL A 91 -14.43 -19.55 -25.80
N THR A 92 -15.18 -18.60 -25.25
CA THR A 92 -14.63 -17.49 -24.47
C THR A 92 -14.20 -17.95 -23.08
N VAL A 93 -13.34 -17.16 -22.43
CA VAL A 93 -12.91 -17.38 -21.04
C VAL A 93 -14.12 -17.42 -20.09
N GLU A 94 -15.13 -16.57 -20.32
CA GLU A 94 -16.39 -16.60 -19.57
C GLU A 94 -17.09 -17.97 -19.63
N GLU A 95 -17.23 -18.53 -20.83
CA GLU A 95 -17.89 -19.82 -21.04
C GLU A 95 -17.06 -20.98 -20.50
N ALA A 96 -15.73 -20.93 -20.64
CA ALA A 96 -14.83 -21.90 -20.03
C ALA A 96 -14.96 -21.89 -18.50
N LEU A 97 -15.01 -20.71 -17.86
CA LEU A 97 -15.21 -20.59 -16.41
C LEU A 97 -16.58 -21.08 -15.96
N ASN A 98 -17.64 -20.79 -16.72
CA ASN A 98 -18.98 -21.31 -16.44
C ASN A 98 -18.98 -22.85 -16.41
N ARG A 99 -18.27 -23.50 -17.34
CA ARG A 99 -18.17 -24.97 -17.41
C ARG A 99 -17.29 -25.55 -16.31
N LEU A 100 -16.12 -24.96 -16.07
CA LEU A 100 -15.18 -25.44 -15.04
C LEU A 100 -15.74 -25.29 -13.62
N LEU A 101 -16.46 -24.19 -13.34
CA LEU A 101 -17.05 -23.91 -12.04
C LEU A 101 -18.48 -24.47 -11.90
N ALA A 102 -19.03 -25.08 -12.95
CA ALA A 102 -20.37 -25.66 -12.94
C ALA A 102 -20.51 -26.65 -11.78
N GLY A 103 -21.59 -26.51 -10.99
CA GLY A 103 -21.87 -27.36 -9.83
C GLY A 103 -21.02 -27.04 -8.59
N THR A 104 -20.32 -25.90 -8.56
CA THR A 104 -19.76 -25.31 -7.34
C THR A 104 -20.58 -24.09 -6.91
N LEU A 105 -20.46 -23.66 -5.64
CA LEU A 105 -21.05 -22.40 -5.16
C LEU A 105 -20.21 -21.17 -5.53
N LEU A 106 -19.04 -21.39 -6.15
CA LEU A 106 -18.09 -20.35 -6.50
C LEU A 106 -18.68 -19.43 -7.59
N ARG A 107 -18.25 -18.18 -7.56
CA ARG A 107 -18.56 -17.13 -8.53
C ARG A 107 -17.26 -16.51 -8.99
N TYR A 108 -17.29 -15.84 -10.14
CA TYR A 108 -16.14 -15.10 -10.66
C TYR A 108 -16.51 -13.65 -10.96
N ARG A 109 -15.51 -12.77 -10.95
CA ARG A 109 -15.64 -11.36 -11.36
C ARG A 109 -14.35 -10.87 -12.00
N GLU A 110 -14.47 -10.04 -13.03
CA GLU A 110 -13.35 -9.33 -13.65
C GLU A 110 -13.03 -8.03 -12.88
N ILE A 111 -11.75 -7.82 -12.55
CA ILE A 111 -11.20 -6.61 -11.92
C ILE A 111 -9.89 -6.29 -12.64
N ASP A 112 -9.80 -5.15 -13.34
CA ASP A 112 -8.59 -4.70 -14.04
C ASP A 112 -7.91 -5.80 -14.89
N ARG A 113 -8.71 -6.50 -15.72
CA ARG A 113 -8.32 -7.66 -16.55
C ARG A 113 -7.87 -8.93 -15.80
N HIS A 114 -8.06 -8.99 -14.49
CA HIS A 114 -7.85 -10.19 -13.69
C HIS A 114 -9.21 -10.79 -13.32
N ILE A 115 -9.30 -12.11 -13.33
CA ILE A 115 -10.50 -12.84 -12.94
C ILE A 115 -10.29 -13.35 -11.51
N LEU A 116 -11.16 -12.92 -10.59
CA LEU A 116 -11.16 -13.40 -9.22
C LEU A 116 -12.29 -14.43 -9.04
N VAL A 117 -11.94 -15.65 -8.62
CA VAL A 117 -12.90 -16.69 -8.21
C VAL A 117 -13.09 -16.66 -6.69
N PHE A 118 -14.33 -16.55 -6.22
CA PHE A 118 -14.68 -16.38 -4.80
C PHE A 118 -15.96 -17.13 -4.42
N ASP A 119 -16.13 -17.43 -3.13
CA ASP A 119 -17.37 -17.98 -2.56
C ASP A 119 -18.27 -16.83 -2.06
N PRO A 120 -19.51 -16.69 -2.54
CA PRO A 120 -20.44 -15.65 -2.07
C PRO A 120 -20.94 -15.86 -0.64
N LEU A 121 -20.80 -17.06 -0.05
CA LEU A 121 -21.33 -17.41 1.27
C LEU A 121 -20.32 -17.28 2.41
N VAL A 122 -19.04 -17.01 2.13
CA VAL A 122 -18.06 -16.74 3.19
C VAL A 122 -18.14 -15.26 3.57
N PRO A 123 -18.76 -14.89 4.70
CA PRO A 123 -18.70 -13.51 5.17
C PRO A 123 -17.24 -13.14 5.44
N ARG A 124 -16.87 -11.92 5.02
CA ARG A 124 -15.63 -11.28 5.45
C ARG A 124 -15.55 -11.40 6.97
N SER A 125 -14.47 -11.97 7.49
CA SER A 125 -14.20 -12.09 8.92
C SER A 125 -14.49 -10.75 9.59
N GLY A 126 -15.61 -10.67 10.30
CA GLY A 126 -15.99 -9.48 11.05
C GLY A 126 -15.01 -9.23 12.19
N PRO A 127 -15.02 -8.02 12.78
CA PRO A 127 -14.23 -7.73 13.97
C PRO A 127 -14.57 -8.73 15.08
N ILE A 128 -13.53 -9.27 15.71
CA ILE A 128 -13.63 -10.18 16.86
C ILE A 128 -14.44 -9.47 17.95
N PRO A 129 -15.57 -10.02 18.44
CA PRO A 129 -16.31 -9.40 19.51
C PRO A 129 -15.46 -9.38 20.79
N ALA A 130 -15.36 -8.21 21.40
CA ALA A 130 -14.73 -8.02 22.70
C ALA A 130 -15.44 -8.92 23.73
N ARG A 131 -14.65 -9.74 24.46
CA ARG A 131 -15.15 -10.61 25.53
C ARG A 131 -15.88 -9.78 26.58
N SER A 132 -17.19 -9.98 26.72
CA SER A 132 -17.94 -9.48 27.87
C SER A 132 -17.53 -10.30 29.10
N THR A 133 -16.88 -9.66 30.06
CA THR A 133 -16.68 -10.23 31.40
C THR A 133 -18.02 -10.24 32.14
N THR A 134 -18.83 -11.27 31.90
CA THR A 134 -19.99 -11.55 32.75
C THR A 134 -19.47 -12.18 34.04
N ARG A 135 -19.48 -11.39 35.12
CA ARG A 135 -19.25 -11.89 36.48
C ARG A 135 -20.44 -12.78 36.84
N TYR A 136 -20.22 -14.08 36.96
CA TYR A 136 -21.14 -14.97 37.67
C TYR A 136 -20.95 -14.76 39.17
N ALA A 137 -21.94 -14.16 39.82
CA ALA A 137 -22.10 -14.26 41.26
C ALA A 137 -22.63 -15.67 41.56
N VAL A 138 -21.80 -16.49 42.21
CA VAL A 138 -22.22 -17.77 42.78
C VAL A 138 -22.72 -17.47 44.20
N SER A 139 -24.03 -17.40 44.37
CA SER A 139 -24.66 -17.59 45.68
C SER A 139 -24.90 -19.08 45.87
N ALA A 140 -24.16 -19.67 46.82
CA ALA A 140 -24.38 -21.03 47.27
C ALA A 140 -25.58 -21.05 48.22
N GLU A 141 -26.66 -21.70 47.84
CA GLU A 141 -27.67 -22.18 48.77
C GLU A 141 -27.67 -23.72 48.74
N TYR A 142 -27.27 -24.27 49.88
CA TYR A 142 -27.47 -25.66 50.28
C TYR A 142 -28.96 -25.87 50.56
N GLY A 143 -29.59 -26.83 49.89
CA GLY A 143 -30.96 -27.23 50.18
C GLY A 143 -31.28 -28.56 49.50
N ALA A 144 -31.55 -29.55 50.33
CA ALA A 144 -31.84 -30.93 49.96
C ALA A 144 -33.12 -31.06 49.11
N ASP A 145 -33.09 -32.04 48.21
CA ASP A 145 -34.18 -32.97 47.85
C ASP A 145 -34.19 -33.26 46.34
N ALA A 146 -33.50 -34.34 45.98
CA ALA A 146 -33.59 -34.96 44.67
C ALA A 146 -34.92 -35.72 44.57
N SER A 147 -35.90 -35.10 43.91
CA SER A 147 -37.07 -35.80 43.38
C SER A 147 -37.06 -35.73 41.86
N PHE A 148 -37.07 -36.90 41.24
CA PHE A 148 -37.12 -37.12 39.80
C PHE A 148 -38.41 -36.54 39.23
N VAL A 149 -38.29 -35.60 38.29
CA VAL A 149 -39.42 -35.18 37.44
C VAL A 149 -39.18 -35.74 36.04
N MET A 150 -40.00 -36.73 35.66
CA MET A 150 -40.11 -37.23 34.30
C MET A 150 -40.69 -36.10 33.43
N ALA A 151 -39.89 -35.56 32.51
CA ALA A 151 -40.36 -34.55 31.56
C ALA A 151 -41.07 -35.23 30.38
N GLU A 152 -42.32 -34.84 30.24
CA GLU A 152 -43.32 -35.22 29.25
C GLU A 152 -42.87 -34.87 27.82
N VAL A 153 -43.09 -35.79 26.87
CA VAL A 153 -42.82 -35.61 25.44
C VAL A 153 -43.77 -34.54 24.88
N GLY A 154 -43.30 -33.29 24.85
CA GLY A 154 -44.02 -32.14 24.32
C GLY A 154 -44.05 -32.15 22.80
N ARG A 155 -45.28 -32.13 22.26
CA ARG A 155 -45.63 -32.00 20.84
C ARG A 155 -44.91 -30.84 20.14
N GLU A 156 -44.47 -31.11 18.92
CA GLU A 156 -43.97 -30.14 17.96
C GLU A 156 -45.07 -29.11 17.61
N PRO A 157 -44.84 -27.79 17.75
CA PRO A 157 -45.84 -26.79 17.39
C PRO A 157 -46.04 -26.76 15.86
N PRO A 158 -47.27 -26.50 15.37
CA PRO A 158 -47.53 -26.44 13.94
C PRO A 158 -46.73 -25.29 13.31
N ALA A 159 -46.09 -25.57 12.17
CA ALA A 159 -45.38 -24.58 11.37
C ALA A 159 -46.35 -23.48 10.93
N VAL A 160 -46.28 -22.31 11.57
CA VAL A 160 -46.94 -21.09 11.09
C VAL A 160 -46.20 -20.66 9.83
N SER A 161 -46.85 -20.73 8.66
CA SER A 161 -46.31 -20.17 7.43
C SER A 161 -46.25 -18.65 7.57
N VAL A 162 -45.10 -18.11 7.99
CA VAL A 162 -44.85 -16.67 7.98
C VAL A 162 -44.81 -16.23 6.53
N ARG A 163 -45.88 -15.58 6.05
CA ARG A 163 -45.87 -14.95 4.73
C ARG A 163 -44.84 -13.83 4.73
N GLN A 164 -43.87 -13.94 3.84
CA GLN A 164 -42.77 -12.98 3.70
C GLN A 164 -43.24 -11.76 2.89
N GLY A 165 -42.69 -10.58 3.16
CA GLY A 165 -42.97 -9.33 2.44
C GLY A 165 -41.88 -8.96 1.42
N SER A 166 -42.01 -7.79 0.80
CA SER A 166 -41.00 -7.25 -0.11
C SER A 166 -40.63 -5.80 0.20
N VAL A 167 -39.41 -5.39 -0.14
CA VAL A 167 -38.95 -4.00 -0.01
C VAL A 167 -38.42 -3.52 -1.36
N SER A 168 -38.89 -2.39 -1.84
CA SER A 168 -38.43 -1.79 -3.10
C SER A 168 -37.97 -0.35 -2.90
N GLY A 169 -37.23 0.18 -3.87
CA GLY A 169 -36.82 1.58 -3.82
C GLY A 169 -35.75 1.95 -4.81
N VAL A 170 -35.20 3.16 -4.65
CA VAL A 170 -34.14 3.73 -5.48
C VAL A 170 -32.97 4.16 -4.61
N VAL A 171 -31.75 3.91 -5.10
CA VAL A 171 -30.53 4.42 -4.51
C VAL A 171 -29.93 5.51 -5.39
N VAL A 172 -29.64 6.66 -4.78
CA VAL A 172 -29.06 7.83 -5.45
C VAL A 172 -27.81 8.32 -4.74
N GLU A 173 -26.97 9.06 -5.47
CA GLU A 173 -25.82 9.77 -4.91
C GLU A 173 -26.26 11.04 -4.18
N GLU A 174 -25.78 11.20 -2.95
CA GLU A 174 -26.01 12.42 -2.16
C GLU A 174 -25.35 13.63 -2.86
N GLY A 175 -26.11 14.72 -3.00
CA GLY A 175 -25.67 15.92 -3.72
C GLY A 175 -26.06 15.92 -5.20
N SER A 176 -25.55 14.98 -6.00
CA SER A 176 -25.80 14.95 -7.45
C SER A 176 -27.18 14.39 -7.84
N GLN A 177 -27.84 13.67 -6.92
CA GLN A 177 -29.10 12.95 -7.14
C GLN A 177 -29.04 11.93 -8.31
N ARG A 178 -27.84 11.57 -8.76
CA ARG A 178 -27.66 10.60 -9.84
C ARG A 178 -28.01 9.19 -9.34
N PRO A 179 -28.78 8.38 -10.10
CA PRO A 179 -29.06 7.00 -9.72
C PRO A 179 -27.77 6.17 -9.70
N LEU A 180 -27.60 5.36 -8.66
CA LEU A 180 -26.42 4.53 -8.48
C LEU A 180 -26.71 3.07 -8.85
N ALA A 181 -26.04 2.58 -9.89
CA ALA A 181 -26.12 1.20 -10.35
C ALA A 181 -25.09 0.31 -9.63
N GLY A 182 -25.44 -0.95 -9.36
CA GLY A 182 -24.54 -1.91 -8.71
C GLY A 182 -24.34 -1.70 -7.20
N VAL A 183 -25.22 -0.95 -6.54
CA VAL A 183 -25.26 -0.85 -5.08
C VAL A 183 -25.82 -2.15 -4.51
N GLN A 184 -25.13 -2.75 -3.54
CA GLN A 184 -25.63 -3.90 -2.81
C GLN A 184 -26.61 -3.42 -1.74
N VAL A 185 -27.89 -3.79 -1.87
CA VAL A 185 -28.90 -3.58 -0.85
C VAL A 185 -29.18 -4.92 -0.17
N SER A 186 -29.12 -4.98 1.16
CA SER A 186 -29.26 -6.23 1.93
C SER A 186 -29.97 -6.00 3.25
N VAL A 187 -30.67 -7.02 3.74
CA VAL A 187 -31.29 -7.01 5.07
C VAL A 187 -30.29 -7.52 6.10
N VAL A 188 -29.89 -6.66 7.04
CA VAL A 188 -28.86 -6.92 8.04
C VAL A 188 -29.27 -8.09 8.93
N GLY A 189 -28.35 -9.05 9.13
CA GLY A 189 -28.62 -10.27 9.90
C GLY A 189 -29.28 -11.37 9.09
N THR A 190 -29.52 -11.17 7.80
CA THR A 190 -30.03 -12.22 6.89
C THR A 190 -29.14 -12.35 5.65
N GLY A 191 -29.31 -13.43 4.89
CA GLY A 191 -28.66 -13.62 3.58
C GLY A 191 -29.39 -12.97 2.41
N ILE A 192 -30.40 -12.12 2.67
CA ILE A 192 -31.27 -11.55 1.62
C ILE A 192 -30.65 -10.25 1.12
N GLY A 193 -30.30 -10.20 -0.16
CA GLY A 193 -29.77 -9.00 -0.79
C GLY A 193 -29.90 -9.01 -2.32
N VAL A 194 -29.85 -7.82 -2.91
CA VAL A 194 -29.95 -7.59 -4.35
C VAL A 194 -29.04 -6.43 -4.76
N LEU A 195 -28.66 -6.37 -6.03
CA LEU A 195 -27.94 -5.24 -6.62
C LEU A 195 -28.92 -4.27 -7.29
N THR A 196 -28.66 -2.97 -7.20
CA THR A 196 -29.44 -1.96 -7.95
C THR A 196 -29.16 -2.04 -9.44
N ASN A 197 -30.19 -1.79 -10.26
CA ASN A 197 -30.07 -1.75 -11.71
C ASN A 197 -29.50 -0.40 -12.22
N ALA A 198 -29.41 -0.23 -13.54
CA ALA A 198 -28.91 1.00 -14.18
C ALA A 198 -29.69 2.29 -13.80
N ALA A 199 -30.95 2.15 -13.40
CA ALA A 199 -31.79 3.24 -12.92
C ALA A 199 -31.76 3.40 -11.38
N GLY A 200 -30.84 2.72 -10.69
CA GLY A 200 -30.71 2.74 -9.23
C GLY A 200 -31.82 2.02 -8.48
N ARG A 201 -32.72 1.31 -9.17
CA ARG A 201 -33.87 0.63 -8.56
C ARG A 201 -33.48 -0.74 -8.02
N TYR A 202 -34.10 -1.14 -6.91
CA TYR A 202 -33.96 -2.48 -6.33
C TYR A 202 -35.30 -3.05 -5.86
N LEU A 203 -35.37 -4.38 -5.78
CA LEU A 203 -36.49 -5.12 -5.20
C LEU A 203 -35.94 -6.30 -4.38
N LEU A 204 -36.16 -6.27 -3.08
CA LEU A 204 -35.92 -7.36 -2.16
C LEU A 204 -37.22 -8.15 -1.96
N VAL A 205 -37.18 -9.44 -2.26
CA VAL A 205 -38.28 -10.38 -2.01
C VAL A 205 -37.97 -11.25 -0.79
N ASN A 206 -38.98 -11.93 -0.25
CA ASN A 206 -38.84 -12.89 0.85
C ASN A 206 -38.33 -12.27 2.17
N VAL A 207 -38.62 -10.98 2.41
CA VAL A 207 -38.18 -10.27 3.61
C VAL A 207 -39.07 -10.67 4.81
N PRO A 208 -38.51 -11.04 5.97
CA PRO A 208 -39.30 -11.37 7.17
C PRO A 208 -40.20 -10.19 7.58
N ALA A 209 -41.45 -10.50 7.94
CA ALA A 209 -42.37 -9.49 8.44
C ALA A 209 -41.90 -8.98 9.82
N GLY A 210 -41.96 -7.66 10.04
CA GLY A 210 -41.48 -6.99 11.24
C GLY A 210 -40.57 -5.79 10.96
N GLN A 211 -39.92 -5.27 12.00
CA GLN A 211 -38.90 -4.22 11.84
C GLN A 211 -37.58 -4.85 11.39
N VAL A 212 -37.22 -4.62 10.14
CA VAL A 212 -35.99 -5.12 9.52
C VAL A 212 -35.05 -3.97 9.21
N ARG A 213 -33.76 -4.18 9.42
CA ARG A 213 -32.74 -3.18 9.07
C ARG A 213 -32.21 -3.47 7.68
N VAL A 214 -32.39 -2.52 6.76
CA VAL A 214 -31.90 -2.60 5.38
C VAL A 214 -30.67 -1.73 5.26
N ARG A 215 -29.59 -2.28 4.70
CA ARG A 215 -28.32 -1.60 4.45
C ARG A 215 -28.06 -1.51 2.95
N ALA A 216 -27.72 -0.34 2.46
CA ALA A 216 -27.23 -0.08 1.11
C ALA A 216 -25.73 0.23 1.16
N GLN A 217 -24.93 -0.50 0.37
CA GLN A 217 -23.47 -0.38 0.38
C GLN A 217 -22.90 -0.45 -1.04
N MET A 218 -21.98 0.46 -1.36
CA MET A 218 -21.23 0.50 -2.60
C MET A 218 -19.79 0.90 -2.31
N ILE A 219 -18.85 0.35 -3.08
CA ILE A 219 -17.43 0.70 -2.95
C ILE A 219 -17.24 2.17 -3.38
N GLY A 220 -16.52 2.95 -2.58
CA GLY A 220 -16.35 4.40 -2.80
C GLY A 220 -17.46 5.27 -2.20
N TYR A 221 -18.41 4.67 -1.47
CA TYR A 221 -19.51 5.35 -0.80
C TYR A 221 -19.67 4.87 0.65
N ALA A 222 -20.09 5.78 1.53
CA ALA A 222 -20.47 5.46 2.90
C ALA A 222 -21.71 4.57 2.91
N ALA A 223 -21.73 3.51 3.74
CA ALA A 223 -22.89 2.64 3.87
C ALA A 223 -24.05 3.40 4.56
N ALA A 224 -25.26 3.27 4.00
CA ALA A 224 -26.48 3.81 4.60
C ALA A 224 -27.34 2.68 5.16
N GLU A 225 -27.93 2.89 6.34
CA GLU A 225 -28.84 1.95 6.98
C GLU A 225 -30.18 2.62 7.28
N ALA A 226 -31.27 1.88 7.09
CA ALA A 226 -32.61 2.30 7.46
C ALA A 226 -33.37 1.13 8.10
N THR A 227 -34.15 1.42 9.13
CA THR A 227 -35.08 0.45 9.71
C THR A 227 -36.42 0.58 8.98
N VAL A 228 -36.89 -0.51 8.37
CA VAL A 228 -38.11 -0.57 7.56
C VAL A 228 -39.09 -1.53 8.23
N ALA A 229 -40.33 -1.09 8.45
CA ALA A 229 -41.40 -1.94 8.94
C ALA A 229 -42.07 -2.67 7.77
N VAL A 230 -41.79 -3.96 7.63
CA VAL A 230 -42.33 -4.80 6.54
C VAL A 230 -43.57 -5.54 7.05
N GLN A 231 -44.70 -5.29 6.41
CA GLN A 231 -45.94 -6.02 6.68
C GLN A 231 -46.01 -7.32 5.85
N SER A 232 -46.70 -8.32 6.39
CA SER A 232 -46.82 -9.65 5.79
C SER A 232 -47.55 -9.57 4.45
N GLY A 233 -46.87 -9.95 3.36
CA GLY A 233 -47.44 -9.95 2.00
C GLY A 233 -47.54 -8.58 1.33
N GLU A 234 -47.05 -7.51 1.94
CA GLU A 234 -47.03 -6.17 1.36
C GLU A 234 -45.64 -5.77 0.85
N SER A 235 -45.61 -4.77 -0.04
CA SER A 235 -44.39 -4.17 -0.55
C SER A 235 -44.17 -2.79 0.07
N THR A 236 -43.11 -2.63 0.85
CA THR A 236 -42.73 -1.34 1.44
C THR A 236 -41.71 -0.63 0.54
N VAL A 237 -41.82 0.70 0.40
CA VAL A 237 -40.86 1.51 -0.37
C VAL A 237 -39.87 2.20 0.57
N GLN A 238 -38.57 2.04 0.32
CA GLN A 238 -37.50 2.72 1.04
C GLN A 238 -36.45 3.24 0.05
N ASN A 239 -36.11 4.52 0.09
CA ASN A 239 -35.05 5.08 -0.75
C ASN A 239 -33.77 5.30 0.06
N PHE A 240 -32.61 5.27 -0.61
CA PHE A 240 -31.31 5.52 0.01
C PHE A 240 -30.54 6.60 -0.74
N SER A 241 -29.88 7.50 -0.02
CA SER A 241 -28.90 8.43 -0.55
C SER A 241 -27.52 8.08 -0.01
N LEU A 242 -26.56 7.77 -0.88
CA LEU A 242 -25.20 7.41 -0.48
C LEU A 242 -24.25 8.58 -0.65
N ARG A 243 -23.47 8.87 0.39
CA ARG A 243 -22.40 9.87 0.37
C ARG A 243 -21.12 9.27 -0.18
N GLN A 244 -20.43 9.98 -1.07
CA GLN A 244 -19.13 9.53 -1.55
C GLN A 244 -18.11 9.53 -0.40
N GLU A 245 -17.35 8.44 -0.25
CA GLU A 245 -16.33 8.28 0.77
C GLU A 245 -15.08 7.66 0.14
N ALA A 246 -13.93 8.34 0.28
CA ALA A 246 -12.67 7.84 -0.23
C ALA A 246 -12.28 6.56 0.52
N LEU A 247 -12.04 5.47 -0.21
CA LEU A 247 -11.63 4.19 0.35
C LEU A 247 -10.25 4.33 1.00
N ALA A 248 -10.20 4.31 2.33
CA ALA A 248 -8.97 4.03 3.04
C ALA A 248 -8.74 2.52 3.03
N LEU A 249 -7.82 2.03 2.19
CA LEU A 249 -7.35 0.66 2.25
C LEU A 249 -6.61 0.44 3.57
N ASP A 250 -6.86 -0.69 4.23
CA ASP A 250 -6.13 -1.05 5.45
C ASP A 250 -4.67 -1.32 5.09
N GLU A 251 -3.78 -0.39 5.47
CA GLU A 251 -2.35 -0.54 5.24
C GLU A 251 -1.80 -1.69 6.10
N VAL A 252 -1.09 -2.60 5.44
CA VAL A 252 -0.29 -3.64 6.10
C VAL A 252 1.09 -3.06 6.44
N VAL A 253 1.56 -3.31 7.65
CA VAL A 253 2.90 -2.96 8.14
C VAL A 253 3.63 -4.21 8.61
N VAL A 254 4.96 -4.19 8.65
CA VAL A 254 5.79 -5.33 9.04
C VAL A 254 6.39 -5.07 10.43
N THR A 255 5.71 -5.56 11.47
CA THR A 255 6.15 -5.37 12.86
C THR A 255 6.52 -6.68 13.54
N GLY A 256 7.82 -7.02 13.61
CA GLY A 256 8.43 -8.03 14.50
C GLY A 256 7.99 -9.50 14.35
N THR A 257 6.81 -9.75 13.79
CA THR A 257 6.18 -11.06 13.59
C THR A 257 6.09 -11.33 12.09
N ALA A 258 6.44 -12.54 11.66
CA ALA A 258 6.35 -12.93 10.26
C ALA A 258 4.89 -12.83 9.75
N GLY A 259 4.70 -12.21 8.58
CA GLY A 259 3.41 -12.17 7.88
C GLY A 259 2.77 -10.79 7.72
N GLY A 260 3.33 -9.73 8.33
CA GLY A 260 2.74 -8.40 8.28
C GLY A 260 1.42 -8.29 9.08
N THR A 261 1.17 -7.13 9.65
CA THR A 261 0.01 -6.85 10.51
C THR A 261 -0.68 -5.60 10.01
N GLN A 262 -2.01 -5.58 10.07
CA GLN A 262 -2.74 -4.36 9.71
C GLN A 262 -2.36 -3.23 10.68
N ARG A 263 -2.12 -2.02 10.15
CA ARG A 263 -1.73 -0.85 10.96
C ARG A 263 -2.72 -0.58 12.10
N ARG A 264 -4.01 -0.85 11.88
CA ARG A 264 -5.08 -0.71 12.89
C ARG A 264 -5.03 -1.75 14.01
N ALA A 265 -4.48 -2.94 13.74
CA ALA A 265 -4.39 -4.03 14.71
C ALA A 265 -3.20 -3.84 15.67
N ILE A 266 -2.28 -2.92 15.38
CA ILE A 266 -1.11 -2.64 16.21
C ILE A 266 -1.45 -1.54 17.22
N GLY A 267 -1.30 -1.84 18.51
CA GLY A 267 -1.48 -0.87 19.60
C GLY A 267 -0.39 0.21 19.69
N ALA A 268 0.55 0.24 18.74
CA ALA A 268 1.65 1.20 18.65
C ALA A 268 1.46 2.12 17.44
N VAL A 269 1.94 3.37 17.54
CA VAL A 269 1.94 4.30 16.42
C VAL A 269 3.07 3.92 15.46
N VAL A 270 2.69 3.35 14.31
CA VAL A 270 3.59 3.03 13.21
C VAL A 270 3.35 4.03 12.07
N GLU A 271 4.39 4.76 11.71
CA GLU A 271 4.39 5.58 10.50
C GLU A 271 4.97 4.76 9.34
N ARG A 272 4.27 4.70 8.21
CA ARG A 272 4.81 4.08 6.99
C ARG A 272 5.11 5.15 5.96
N LEU A 273 6.30 5.09 5.38
CA LEU A 273 6.78 5.98 4.33
C LEU A 273 7.08 5.15 3.09
N ASN A 274 6.39 5.41 1.98
CA ASN A 274 6.71 4.79 0.70
C ASN A 274 7.87 5.54 0.03
N ALA A 275 8.96 4.83 -0.28
CA ALA A 275 10.15 5.47 -0.83
C ALA A 275 9.91 6.06 -2.23
N ALA A 276 9.18 5.35 -3.09
CA ALA A 276 8.91 5.78 -4.46
C ALA A 276 8.12 7.11 -4.48
N GLN A 277 7.07 7.22 -3.66
CA GLN A 277 6.25 8.44 -3.56
C GLN A 277 7.04 9.65 -3.06
N VAL A 278 8.01 9.43 -2.18
CA VAL A 278 8.87 10.50 -1.68
C VAL A 278 9.84 10.97 -2.75
N MET A 279 10.47 10.01 -3.44
CA MET A 279 11.50 10.27 -4.43
C MET A 279 10.95 10.88 -5.73
N GLU A 280 9.66 10.68 -6.01
CA GLU A 280 8.95 11.37 -7.11
C GLU A 280 8.81 12.88 -6.84
N LYS A 281 8.62 13.28 -5.58
CA LYS A 281 8.39 14.68 -5.19
C LYS A 281 9.68 15.44 -4.91
N ALA A 282 10.73 14.76 -4.47
CA ALA A 282 12.00 15.40 -4.12
C ALA A 282 13.19 14.48 -4.39
N PRO A 283 14.32 15.03 -4.87
CA PRO A 283 15.56 14.27 -4.96
C PRO A 283 16.07 13.95 -3.55
N VAL A 284 16.18 12.67 -3.26
CA VAL A 284 16.72 12.13 -2.01
C VAL A 284 18.03 11.44 -2.32
N ALA A 285 19.13 11.91 -1.71
CA ALA A 285 20.45 11.31 -1.93
C ALA A 285 20.70 10.10 -1.02
N ASN A 286 20.27 10.18 0.24
CA ASN A 286 20.54 9.17 1.28
C ASN A 286 19.29 8.82 2.08
N VAL A 287 19.28 7.69 2.80
CA VAL A 287 18.13 7.24 3.60
C VAL A 287 17.77 8.22 4.73
N ASP A 288 18.75 8.88 5.34
CA ASP A 288 18.50 9.93 6.35
C ASP A 288 17.61 11.04 5.78
N GLN A 289 17.84 11.43 4.52
CA GLN A 289 17.02 12.41 3.82
C GLN A 289 15.69 11.85 3.35
N LEU A 290 15.57 10.53 3.14
CA LEU A 290 14.31 9.89 2.75
C LEU A 290 13.29 10.06 3.88
N ILE A 291 13.71 9.70 5.09
CA ILE A 291 12.86 9.67 6.29
C ILE A 291 12.78 11.06 6.94
N GLY A 292 13.85 11.86 6.82
CA GLY A 292 13.97 13.15 7.47
C GLY A 292 12.86 14.14 7.10
N GLN A 293 12.29 14.77 8.13
CA GLN A 293 11.19 15.75 8.04
C GLN A 293 9.89 15.23 7.40
N ARG A 294 9.79 13.95 7.07
CA ARG A 294 8.59 13.33 6.50
C ARG A 294 7.86 12.41 7.47
N THR A 295 8.53 11.99 8.54
CA THR A 295 7.92 11.25 9.64
C THR A 295 7.67 12.18 10.84
N PRO A 296 6.42 12.41 11.26
CA PRO A 296 6.11 13.24 12.42
C PRO A 296 6.78 12.70 13.69
N GLY A 297 7.51 13.56 14.41
CA GLY A 297 8.21 13.19 15.65
C GLY A 297 9.59 12.54 15.45
N LEU A 298 10.05 12.38 14.20
CA LEU A 298 11.44 12.09 13.88
C LEU A 298 12.20 13.39 13.65
N ILE A 299 13.28 13.58 14.39
CA ILE A 299 14.19 14.73 14.25
C ILE A 299 15.50 14.20 13.67
N VAL A 300 15.87 14.77 12.53
CA VAL A 300 17.15 14.53 11.86
C VAL A 300 18.01 15.76 12.10
N LEU A 301 19.04 15.61 12.93
CA LEU A 301 19.90 16.73 13.27
C LEU A 301 20.89 16.96 12.12
N PRO A 302 20.88 18.14 11.46
CA PRO A 302 21.71 18.36 10.30
C PRO A 302 23.18 18.11 10.62
N ALA A 303 23.79 17.18 9.88
CA ALA A 303 25.21 16.95 9.95
C ALA A 303 25.96 18.18 9.40
N ALA A 304 27.17 18.42 9.89
CA ALA A 304 28.05 19.45 9.33
C ALA A 304 28.08 19.25 7.81
N GLY A 305 27.81 20.31 7.02
CA GLY A 305 27.48 20.28 5.57
C GLY A 305 28.52 19.68 4.61
N GLN A 306 29.44 18.89 5.13
CA GLN A 306 30.28 17.94 4.44
C GLN A 306 29.43 16.80 3.83
N VAL A 307 29.80 16.36 2.64
CA VAL A 307 29.14 15.23 1.97
C VAL A 307 29.45 13.94 2.72
N GLY A 308 28.44 13.05 2.85
CA GLY A 308 28.57 11.74 3.50
C GLY A 308 28.46 11.74 5.02
N THR A 309 28.41 12.91 5.66
CA THR A 309 28.24 12.96 7.12
C THR A 309 26.82 12.59 7.52
N GLY A 310 26.74 11.79 8.58
CA GLY A 310 25.50 11.27 9.09
C GLY A 310 24.80 12.23 10.04
N ALA A 311 23.48 12.32 9.92
CA ALA A 311 22.67 13.08 10.86
C ALA A 311 22.20 12.14 11.99
N PRO A 312 22.47 12.44 13.28
CA PRO A 312 21.90 11.65 14.35
C PRO A 312 20.37 11.74 14.32
N LEU A 313 19.72 10.57 14.36
CA LEU A 313 18.27 10.42 14.31
C LEU A 313 17.70 10.32 15.72
N ARG A 314 16.60 11.02 15.99
CA ARG A 314 15.88 10.94 17.27
C ARG A 314 14.39 10.85 17.07
N ILE A 315 13.74 9.91 17.75
CA ILE A 315 12.28 9.77 17.77
C ILE A 315 11.78 10.29 19.11
N ARG A 316 10.94 11.34 19.10
CA ARG A 316 10.36 11.97 20.31
C ARG A 316 11.40 12.54 21.30
N GLY A 317 12.54 13.03 20.82
CA GLY A 317 13.52 13.76 21.65
C GLY A 317 14.57 12.86 22.31
N ALA A 318 15.18 13.34 23.40
CA ALA A 318 16.18 12.59 24.16
C ALA A 318 15.51 11.79 25.28
N SER A 319 15.69 10.47 25.28
CA SER A 319 15.15 9.54 26.28
C SER A 319 16.12 9.30 27.44
N SER A 320 17.40 9.61 27.26
CA SER A 320 18.47 9.45 28.24
C SER A 320 19.48 10.60 28.20
N LEU A 321 20.07 10.89 29.36
CA LEU A 321 21.14 11.88 29.55
C LEU A 321 22.54 11.26 29.34
N SER A 322 22.68 9.94 29.54
CA SER A 322 23.97 9.23 29.56
C SER A 322 24.09 8.11 28.54
N LEU A 323 22.97 7.60 28.01
CA LEU A 323 22.93 6.53 26.99
C LEU A 323 22.66 7.10 25.59
N THR A 324 22.80 6.24 24.57
CA THR A 324 22.44 6.62 23.19
C THR A 324 20.92 6.83 23.09
N ASN A 325 20.54 7.88 22.35
CA ASN A 325 19.15 8.26 22.08
C ASN A 325 18.76 7.95 20.62
N GLU A 326 19.58 7.20 19.91
CA GLU A 326 19.30 6.79 18.53
C GLU A 326 18.35 5.58 18.51
N PRO A 327 17.40 5.54 17.55
CA PRO A 327 16.55 4.37 17.36
C PRO A 327 17.36 3.21 16.77
N ILE A 328 16.91 1.98 17.02
CA ILE A 328 17.52 0.82 16.39
C ILE A 328 16.98 0.64 14.96
N VAL A 329 17.86 0.20 14.06
CA VAL A 329 17.55 0.04 12.63
C VAL A 329 17.44 -1.44 12.30
N PHE A 330 16.39 -1.82 11.58
CA PHE A 330 16.20 -3.14 11.00
C PHE A 330 16.10 -3.04 9.48
N ILE A 331 16.64 -4.04 8.78
CA ILE A 331 16.53 -4.21 7.33
C ILE A 331 15.89 -5.57 7.11
N ASP A 332 14.69 -5.60 6.54
CA ASP A 332 13.92 -6.84 6.29
C ASP A 332 13.74 -7.75 7.52
N GLY A 333 13.80 -7.17 8.72
CA GLY A 333 13.65 -7.88 10.00
C GLY A 333 14.99 -8.30 10.63
N ILE A 334 16.12 -7.97 10.02
CA ILE A 334 17.46 -8.19 10.57
C ILE A 334 18.00 -6.88 11.15
N ARG A 335 18.48 -6.91 12.40
CA ARG A 335 19.03 -5.73 13.08
C ARG A 335 20.35 -5.30 12.42
N MET A 336 20.42 -4.03 12.03
CA MET A 336 21.65 -3.38 11.56
C MET A 336 22.39 -2.76 12.74
N ASP A 337 23.72 -2.86 12.76
CA ASP A 337 24.53 -2.00 13.63
C ASP A 337 24.68 -0.62 12.99
N SER A 338 23.90 0.34 13.50
CA SER A 338 23.88 1.71 13.03
C SER A 338 24.80 2.65 13.81
N ASP A 339 25.63 2.14 14.72
CA ASP A 339 26.52 2.98 15.55
C ASP A 339 27.52 3.76 14.67
N PRO A 340 27.44 5.11 14.61
CA PRO A 340 28.35 5.94 13.82
C PRO A 340 29.79 5.96 14.38
N ARG A 341 30.06 5.26 15.50
CA ARG A 341 31.40 5.03 16.05
C ARG A 341 32.09 3.80 15.48
N ARG A 342 31.35 2.92 14.80
CA ARG A 342 31.89 1.70 14.21
C ARG A 342 31.98 1.86 12.70
N GLY A 343 33.18 1.62 12.15
CA GLY A 343 33.44 1.70 10.70
C GLY A 343 34.33 2.89 10.28
N THR A 344 34.23 3.27 9.01
CA THR A 344 35.04 4.33 8.38
C THR A 344 34.73 5.71 8.94
N THR A 345 35.76 6.45 9.34
CA THR A 345 35.67 7.83 9.81
C THR A 345 36.06 8.81 8.70
N GLN A 346 35.44 9.99 8.68
CA GLN A 346 35.78 11.04 7.73
C GLN A 346 36.89 11.95 8.29
N ARG A 347 37.73 12.49 7.40
CA ARG A 347 38.74 13.50 7.78
C ARG A 347 38.05 14.69 8.46
N GLY A 348 38.60 15.13 9.59
CA GLY A 348 38.05 16.23 10.39
C GLY A 348 37.11 15.80 11.52
N GLY A 349 37.08 14.51 11.89
CA GLY A 349 36.35 14.02 13.06
C GLY A 349 34.83 13.87 12.85
N ALA A 350 34.35 14.08 11.62
CA ALA A 350 32.97 13.85 11.27
C ALA A 350 32.67 12.36 11.11
N ARG A 351 31.49 11.95 11.57
CA ARG A 351 31.03 10.55 11.53
C ARG A 351 30.09 10.36 10.35
N VAL A 352 30.26 9.24 9.65
CA VAL A 352 29.39 8.84 8.52
C VAL A 352 28.18 8.12 9.11
N SER A 353 26.96 8.43 8.63
CA SER A 353 25.77 7.66 9.02
C SER A 353 25.86 6.30 8.36
N ARG A 354 25.63 5.23 9.13
CA ARG A 354 25.55 3.87 8.58
C ARG A 354 24.33 3.69 7.68
N LEU A 355 23.31 4.55 7.78
CA LEU A 355 22.19 4.57 6.84
C LEU A 355 22.57 5.08 5.45
N ASN A 356 23.73 5.75 5.29
CA ASN A 356 24.28 6.10 3.99
C ASN A 356 24.83 4.88 3.23
N ASP A 357 25.04 3.74 3.89
CA ASP A 357 25.43 2.48 3.24
C ASP A 357 24.26 1.89 2.43
N LEU A 358 23.03 2.38 2.64
CA LEU A 358 21.82 1.94 1.97
C LEU A 358 21.46 2.90 0.84
N ASN A 359 21.22 2.34 -0.34
CA ASN A 359 20.75 3.10 -1.49
C ASN A 359 19.22 3.32 -1.36
N PRO A 360 18.73 4.58 -1.38
CA PRO A 360 17.29 4.86 -1.30
C PRO A 360 16.48 4.22 -2.43
N ASN A 361 17.09 3.97 -3.60
CA ASN A 361 16.40 3.34 -4.73
C ASN A 361 16.10 1.85 -4.47
N ASP A 362 16.76 1.20 -3.52
CA ASP A 362 16.54 -0.22 -3.22
C ASP A 362 15.49 -0.42 -2.11
N ILE A 363 15.03 0.69 -1.51
CA ILE A 363 14.03 0.70 -0.44
C ILE A 363 12.63 0.74 -1.06
N GLU A 364 11.74 -0.13 -0.59
CA GLU A 364 10.32 -0.10 -0.93
C GLU A 364 9.58 0.87 0.00
N SER A 365 9.71 0.63 1.31
CA SER A 365 9.13 1.48 2.33
C SER A 365 9.94 1.47 3.62
N VAL A 366 9.79 2.53 4.40
CA VAL A 366 10.33 2.64 5.75
C VAL A 366 9.19 2.73 6.73
N GLU A 367 9.24 1.91 7.77
CA GLU A 367 8.30 1.93 8.87
C GLU A 367 8.99 2.42 10.14
N VAL A 368 8.40 3.43 10.77
CA VAL A 368 8.93 4.03 11.98
C VAL A 368 7.96 3.76 13.12
N ILE A 369 8.40 2.93 14.06
CA ILE A 369 7.62 2.57 15.25
C ILE A 369 8.04 3.51 16.36
N LYS A 370 7.10 4.34 16.82
CA LYS A 370 7.41 5.46 17.72
C LYS A 370 7.27 5.07 19.19
N GLY A 371 8.29 5.43 19.96
CA GLY A 371 8.26 5.41 21.43
C GLY A 371 8.37 4.02 22.07
N PRO A 372 8.03 3.90 23.36
CA PRO A 372 8.31 2.71 24.17
C PRO A 372 7.56 1.45 23.71
N ALA A 373 6.48 1.61 22.93
CA ALA A 373 5.73 0.48 22.38
C ALA A 373 6.53 -0.34 21.37
N ALA A 374 7.64 0.19 20.83
CA ALA A 374 8.56 -0.60 20.04
C ALA A 374 9.31 -1.64 20.90
N ALA A 375 9.51 -1.36 22.19
CA ALA A 375 10.21 -2.27 23.10
C ALA A 375 9.45 -3.56 23.40
N THR A 376 8.13 -3.56 23.28
CA THR A 376 7.32 -4.78 23.42
C THR A 376 7.46 -5.71 22.22
N LEU A 377 7.83 -5.19 21.06
CA LEU A 377 7.96 -5.93 19.80
C LEU A 377 9.42 -6.33 19.51
N TYR A 378 10.39 -5.47 19.87
CA TYR A 378 11.81 -5.63 19.48
C TYR A 378 12.78 -5.65 20.68
N GLY A 379 12.28 -5.61 21.92
CA GLY A 379 13.09 -5.71 23.14
C GLY A 379 13.54 -4.36 23.71
N THR A 380 14.29 -4.39 24.81
CA THR A 380 14.62 -3.20 25.63
C THR A 380 15.41 -2.12 24.89
N GLU A 381 16.25 -2.51 23.92
CA GLU A 381 17.01 -1.58 23.09
C GLU A 381 16.13 -0.72 22.17
N ALA A 382 14.91 -1.17 21.87
CA ALA A 382 13.93 -0.44 21.07
C ALA A 382 13.16 0.64 21.85
N SER A 383 13.54 0.93 23.09
CA SER A 383 12.91 1.98 23.92
C SER A 383 12.94 3.38 23.28
N ASN A 384 13.94 3.63 22.43
CA ASN A 384 14.10 4.84 21.62
C ASN A 384 13.31 4.82 20.30
N GLY A 385 12.60 3.73 20.02
CA GLY A 385 11.90 3.48 18.76
C GLY A 385 12.69 2.59 17.78
N VAL A 386 12.00 2.19 16.71
CA VAL A 386 12.53 1.30 15.67
C VAL A 386 12.32 1.93 14.30
N ILE A 387 13.35 1.86 13.46
CA ILE A 387 13.26 2.16 12.04
C ILE A 387 13.41 0.83 11.29
N GLN A 388 12.32 0.36 10.70
CA GLN A 388 12.27 -0.85 9.89
C GLN A 388 12.33 -0.45 8.42
N ILE A 389 13.39 -0.86 7.73
CA ILE A 389 13.59 -0.65 6.30
C ILE A 389 13.15 -1.92 5.58
N ILE A 390 12.22 -1.78 4.65
CA ILE A 390 11.73 -2.87 3.81
C ILE A 390 12.31 -2.66 2.42
N THR A 391 13.12 -3.61 1.96
CA THR A 391 13.75 -3.52 0.63
C THR A 391 12.80 -4.02 -0.45
N LYS A 392 13.01 -3.53 -1.67
CA LYS A 392 12.26 -4.02 -2.83
C LYS A 392 12.57 -5.49 -3.07
N ARG A 393 11.54 -6.28 -3.32
CA ARG A 393 11.66 -7.70 -3.67
C ARG A 393 11.18 -7.95 -5.10
N GLY A 394 11.73 -8.98 -5.73
CA GLY A 394 11.25 -9.46 -7.02
C GLY A 394 9.76 -9.80 -6.97
N ALA A 395 9.01 -9.32 -7.96
CA ALA A 395 7.59 -9.58 -8.10
C ALA A 395 7.37 -10.61 -9.20
N SER A 396 6.40 -11.51 -9.02
CA SER A 396 5.96 -12.39 -10.10
C SER A 396 5.39 -11.54 -11.24
N GLY A 397 5.80 -11.84 -12.47
CA GLY A 397 5.36 -11.12 -13.66
C GLY A 397 6.48 -10.91 -14.67
N ALA A 398 6.11 -10.26 -15.78
CA ALA A 398 7.05 -9.92 -16.84
C ALA A 398 8.21 -9.05 -16.29
N PRO A 399 9.44 -9.21 -16.82
CA PRO A 399 10.56 -8.37 -16.41
C PRO A 399 10.24 -6.90 -16.66
N SER A 400 10.35 -6.08 -15.62
CA SER A 400 10.27 -4.62 -15.73
C SER A 400 11.64 -4.02 -15.46
N PHE A 401 12.07 -3.15 -16.36
CA PHE A 401 13.34 -2.43 -16.28
C PHE A 401 13.06 -0.98 -15.91
N ASN A 402 13.77 -0.47 -14.90
CA ASN A 402 13.71 0.93 -14.53
C ASN A 402 15.13 1.50 -14.49
N ILE A 403 15.38 2.50 -15.32
CA ILE A 403 16.64 3.25 -15.35
C ILE A 403 16.35 4.67 -14.92
N THR A 404 17.06 5.13 -13.89
CA THR A 404 16.99 6.49 -13.39
C THR A 404 18.37 7.14 -13.45
N ALA A 405 18.45 8.30 -14.09
CA ALA A 405 19.62 9.15 -14.10
C ALA A 405 19.32 10.46 -13.37
N ARG A 406 20.21 10.87 -12.47
CA ARG A 406 20.13 12.11 -11.71
C ARG A 406 21.43 12.89 -11.89
N MET A 407 21.29 14.19 -12.16
CA MET A 407 22.41 15.11 -12.28
C MET A 407 22.10 16.34 -11.42
N GLY A 408 23.11 16.90 -10.78
CA GLY A 408 22.96 18.06 -9.92
C GLY A 408 24.30 18.72 -9.61
N THR A 409 24.23 19.86 -8.92
CA THR A 409 25.41 20.53 -8.39
C THR A 409 25.15 20.90 -6.94
N ASN A 410 26.17 20.77 -6.10
CA ASN A 410 26.16 21.26 -4.73
C ASN A 410 27.24 22.33 -4.58
N TRP A 411 26.96 23.39 -3.85
CA TRP A 411 27.93 24.43 -3.54
C TRP A 411 27.58 25.11 -2.23
N MET A 412 28.59 25.64 -1.55
CA MET A 412 28.38 26.45 -0.35
C MET A 412 28.04 27.88 -0.76
N GLN A 413 26.87 28.38 -0.35
CA GLN A 413 26.51 29.78 -0.54
C GLN A 413 27.23 30.67 0.48
N ASN A 414 27.88 31.73 -0.02
CA ASN A 414 28.63 32.72 0.77
C ASN A 414 29.63 32.08 1.77
N PRO A 415 30.64 31.34 1.27
CA PRO A 415 31.63 30.70 2.15
C PRO A 415 32.41 31.72 2.98
N GLU A 416 32.75 32.87 2.40
CA GLU A 416 33.45 33.97 3.08
C GLU A 416 32.69 34.47 4.31
N GLY A 417 31.40 34.80 4.15
CA GLY A 417 30.56 35.26 5.26
C GLY A 417 30.28 34.19 6.30
N ARG A 418 30.22 32.91 5.90
CA ARG A 418 29.97 31.78 6.83
C ARG A 418 31.21 31.33 7.59
N ALA A 419 32.41 31.47 7.02
CA ALA A 419 33.67 31.15 7.70
C ALA A 419 33.95 32.11 8.86
N GLY A 420 33.47 33.36 8.73
CA GLY A 420 33.62 34.40 9.73
C GLY A 420 35.07 34.88 9.89
N LEU A 421 35.25 35.92 10.71
CA LEU A 421 36.57 36.35 11.15
C LEU A 421 37.01 35.48 12.32
N ARG A 422 38.26 35.03 12.28
CA ARG A 422 38.96 34.44 13.42
C ARG A 422 40.05 35.39 13.87
N TRP A 423 40.42 35.30 15.13
CA TRP A 423 41.50 36.09 15.70
C TRP A 423 42.66 35.18 16.03
N ALA A 424 43.86 35.58 15.62
CA ALA A 424 45.09 34.97 16.06
C ALA A 424 46.01 36.06 16.59
N ARG A 425 46.85 35.68 17.55
CA ARG A 425 47.93 36.55 17.99
C ARG A 425 49.09 36.41 17.02
N ASN A 426 49.53 37.51 16.41
CA ASN A 426 50.71 37.49 15.57
C ASN A 426 51.94 37.12 16.45
N PRO A 427 52.67 36.04 16.14
CA PRO A 427 53.78 35.58 16.98
C PRO A 427 55.01 36.51 16.95
N GLN A 428 55.10 37.41 15.97
CA GLN A 428 56.22 38.34 15.80
C GLN A 428 55.93 39.70 16.46
N THR A 429 54.70 40.22 16.35
CA THR A 429 54.32 41.54 16.88
C THR A 429 53.56 41.46 18.21
N GLY A 430 52.97 40.30 18.52
CA GLY A 430 52.15 40.10 19.72
C GLY A 430 50.75 40.73 19.66
N GLU A 431 50.40 41.38 18.55
CA GLU A 431 49.10 42.02 18.32
C GLU A 431 48.02 40.99 17.95
N LEU A 432 46.75 41.35 18.18
CA LEU A 432 45.61 40.53 17.82
C LEU A 432 45.19 40.86 16.38
N GLU A 433 45.38 39.94 15.46
CA GLU A 433 45.00 40.10 14.06
C GLU A 433 43.75 39.28 13.75
N SER A 434 42.81 39.90 13.05
CA SER A 434 41.65 39.20 12.49
C SER A 434 41.96 38.71 11.09
N PHE A 435 41.67 37.45 10.81
CA PHE A 435 41.77 36.89 9.46
C PHE A 435 40.54 36.04 9.16
N ASN A 436 40.12 36.04 7.90
CA ASN A 436 39.12 35.10 7.42
C ASN A 436 39.85 33.86 6.89
N VAL A 437 39.54 32.68 7.43
CA VAL A 437 40.23 31.44 7.05
C VAL A 437 40.07 31.15 5.56
N TYR A 438 38.87 31.35 5.00
CA TYR A 438 38.63 31.11 3.58
C TYR A 438 39.46 32.04 2.70
N GLU A 439 39.51 33.32 3.06
CA GLU A 439 40.23 34.33 2.29
C GLU A 439 41.75 34.16 2.41
N ASN A 440 42.23 33.80 3.59
CA ASN A 440 43.65 33.53 3.84
C ASN A 440 44.14 32.34 2.99
N GLU A 441 43.40 31.23 2.94
CA GLU A 441 43.73 30.08 2.09
C GLU A 441 43.74 30.44 0.60
N ARG A 442 42.78 31.29 0.17
CA ARG A 442 42.70 31.79 -1.20
C ARG A 442 43.91 32.67 -1.56
N ILE A 443 44.30 33.59 -0.67
CA ILE A 443 45.47 34.48 -0.84
C ILE A 443 46.77 33.69 -0.86
N ASN A 444 46.88 32.63 -0.06
CA ASN A 444 48.06 31.77 0.01
C ASN A 444 48.21 30.80 -1.19
N GLY A 445 47.38 30.95 -2.23
CA GLY A 445 47.52 30.21 -3.48
C GLY A 445 47.01 28.77 -3.45
N LEU A 446 46.34 28.36 -2.36
CA LEU A 446 45.71 27.03 -2.24
C LEU A 446 44.36 26.94 -2.96
N GLY A 447 43.89 28.06 -3.52
CA GLY A 447 42.63 28.18 -4.23
C GLY A 447 41.41 28.22 -3.29
N PRO A 448 40.19 28.28 -3.84
CA PRO A 448 38.98 28.24 -3.03
C PRO A 448 38.80 26.87 -2.37
N ILE A 449 38.82 26.84 -1.03
CA ILE A 449 38.63 25.61 -0.24
C ILE A 449 37.23 24.99 -0.39
N PHE A 450 36.26 25.75 -0.89
CA PHE A 450 34.92 25.27 -1.25
C PHE A 450 34.67 25.49 -2.74
N GLY A 451 34.40 24.40 -3.45
CA GLY A 451 34.08 24.42 -4.88
C GLY A 451 32.63 24.04 -5.17
N ARG A 452 32.24 24.17 -6.44
CA ARG A 452 31.03 23.53 -6.97
C ARG A 452 31.31 22.05 -7.16
N GLY A 453 30.57 21.18 -6.46
CA GLY A 453 30.62 19.74 -6.64
C GLY A 453 29.54 19.29 -7.62
N LEU A 454 29.93 18.56 -8.67
CA LEU A 454 28.98 17.89 -9.56
C LEU A 454 28.47 16.61 -8.88
N LEU A 455 27.16 16.43 -8.85
CA LEU A 455 26.50 15.22 -8.38
C LEU A 455 25.92 14.49 -9.57
N GLN A 456 26.27 13.22 -9.73
CA GLN A 456 25.70 12.34 -10.73
C GLN A 456 25.36 10.99 -10.10
N GLY A 457 24.20 10.47 -10.42
CA GLY A 457 23.73 9.18 -9.91
C GLY A 457 22.97 8.45 -11.00
N TYR A 458 23.36 7.21 -11.26
CA TYR A 458 22.71 6.32 -12.20
C TYR A 458 22.27 5.07 -11.46
N ASN A 459 21.03 4.68 -11.65
CA ASN A 459 20.46 3.49 -11.04
C ASN A 459 19.68 2.73 -12.10
N ALA A 460 19.94 1.43 -12.19
CA ALA A 460 19.25 0.52 -13.07
C ALA A 460 18.74 -0.64 -12.24
N ASN A 461 17.44 -0.89 -12.31
CA ASN A 461 16.79 -1.96 -11.58
C ASN A 461 16.07 -2.85 -12.57
N VAL A 462 16.14 -4.16 -12.34
CA VAL A 462 15.26 -5.11 -12.99
C VAL A 462 14.45 -5.81 -11.91
N ARG A 463 13.18 -6.06 -12.17
CA ARG A 463 12.35 -6.92 -11.33
C ARG A 463 11.49 -7.80 -12.21
N GLY A 464 11.28 -9.04 -11.82
CA GLY A 464 10.41 -9.96 -12.53
C GLY A 464 10.53 -11.36 -11.98
N GLY A 465 9.80 -12.29 -12.57
CA GLY A 465 9.92 -13.68 -12.18
C GLY A 465 8.66 -14.49 -12.34
N THR A 466 8.79 -15.77 -12.04
CA THR A 466 7.70 -16.72 -11.93
C THR A 466 7.40 -16.98 -10.46
N GLU A 467 6.42 -17.83 -10.16
CA GLU A 467 6.20 -18.29 -8.78
C GLU A 467 7.41 -19.06 -8.22
N ALA A 468 8.20 -19.69 -9.09
CA ALA A 468 9.36 -20.49 -8.71
C ALA A 468 10.62 -19.63 -8.46
N ILE A 469 10.81 -18.55 -9.23
CA ILE A 469 12.00 -17.69 -9.14
C ILE A 469 11.57 -16.24 -9.27
N ARG A 470 11.92 -15.44 -8.27
CA ARG A 470 11.72 -13.98 -8.26
C ARG A 470 13.08 -13.30 -8.21
N TYR A 471 13.27 -12.28 -9.04
CA TYR A 471 14.49 -11.50 -9.11
C TYR A 471 14.21 -10.00 -9.12
#